data_AF-A0A971VUU2-F1
#
_entry.id   AF-A0A971VUU2-F1
#
_cell.length_a   1.000
_cell.length_b   1.000
_cell.length_c   1.000
_cell.angle_alpha   90.00
_cell.angle_beta   90.00
_cell.angle_gamma   90.00
#
_symmetry.space_group_name_H-M   'P 1'
#
loop_
_entity.id
_entity.type
_entity.pdbx_description
1 polymer ?
#
loop_
_entity_poly.entity_id
_entity_poly.type
_entity_poly.pdbx_seq_one_letter_code
_entity_poly.pdbx_strand_id
1 'polypeptide(L)'
;MKPTKRMYGLKAVLIQLRALIGPDAFIRRDTTKTALFASDANKRMDEKRYAQTARGLKDAGFLVQERDNYLLIDWPFSGYAMFFDQLKTRVPDTALVSAHGLARIYARHEGRFTPQMLPDARAALRCWDAGQNKALVMMAGEALAISLRTGSPVNSYYLPLLLTMEEQAR
;
A
#
# COMPACT_ATOMS: atom_id res chain seq x y z
N MET A 1 22.18 21.07 -8.73
CA MET A 1 21.15 20.54 -7.82
C MET A 1 21.17 19.02 -7.89
N LYS A 2 21.42 18.31 -6.78
CA LYS A 2 21.19 16.86 -6.74
C LYS A 2 19.68 16.63 -6.88
N PRO A 3 19.19 15.70 -7.72
CA PRO A 3 17.78 15.41 -7.79
C PRO A 3 17.33 14.95 -6.39
N THR A 4 16.42 15.70 -5.77
CA THR A 4 15.75 15.32 -4.54
C THR A 4 15.07 14.00 -4.84
N LYS A 5 15.57 12.91 -4.24
CA LYS A 5 15.02 11.57 -4.37
C LYS A 5 13.54 11.64 -3.96
N ARG A 6 12.63 11.69 -4.94
CA ARG A 6 11.20 11.82 -4.68
C ARG A 6 10.80 10.64 -3.79
N MET A 7 10.29 10.94 -2.60
CA MET A 7 9.88 9.91 -1.66
C MET A 7 8.51 9.39 -2.09
N TYR A 8 8.46 8.17 -2.58
CA TYR A 8 7.25 7.54 -3.09
C TYR A 8 6.74 6.42 -2.16
N GLY A 9 5.56 5.89 -2.48
CA GLY A 9 4.99 4.74 -1.78
C GLY A 9 4.59 5.03 -0.34
N LEU A 10 4.67 4.02 0.52
CA LEU A 10 4.22 4.14 1.90
C LEU A 10 5.22 4.95 2.76
N LYS A 11 6.33 5.44 2.20
CA LYS A 11 7.26 6.37 2.88
C LYS A 11 6.68 7.78 2.98
N ALA A 12 6.02 8.26 1.93
CA ALA A 12 5.31 9.55 1.97
C ALA A 12 4.20 9.54 3.02
N VAL A 13 3.47 8.42 3.09
CA VAL A 13 2.45 8.18 4.10
C VAL A 13 3.04 8.17 5.51
N LEU A 14 4.21 7.55 5.71
CA LEU A 14 4.90 7.56 7.00
C LEU A 14 5.23 8.99 7.48
N ILE A 15 5.60 9.89 6.56
CA ILE A 15 5.86 11.30 6.89
C ILE A 15 4.57 11.99 7.33
N GLN A 16 3.47 11.79 6.59
CA GLN A 16 2.17 12.33 6.96
C GLN A 16 1.73 11.82 8.34
N LEU A 17 1.90 10.53 8.61
CA LEU A 17 1.58 9.94 9.91
C LEU A 17 2.43 10.53 11.03
N ARG A 18 3.73 10.75 10.81
CA ARG A 18 4.61 11.42 11.78
C ARG A 18 4.16 12.85 12.08
N ALA A 19 3.66 13.58 11.08
CA ALA A 19 3.14 14.93 11.29
C ALA A 19 1.86 14.94 12.13
N LEU A 20 0.99 13.93 11.97
CA LEU A 20 -0.27 13.80 12.71
C LEU A 20 -0.09 13.25 14.13
N ILE A 21 0.83 12.31 14.32
CA ILE A 21 1.06 11.62 15.59
C ILE A 21 2.07 12.38 16.46
N GLY A 22 3.02 13.09 15.83
CA GLY A 22 4.09 13.78 16.52
C GLY A 22 5.33 12.90 16.76
N PRO A 23 6.37 13.46 17.36
CA PRO A 23 7.70 12.84 17.44
C PRO A 23 7.83 11.75 18.51
N ASP A 24 6.95 11.75 19.52
CA ASP A 24 7.11 10.92 20.72
C ASP A 24 6.76 9.45 20.47
N ALA A 25 5.83 9.18 19.54
CA ALA A 25 5.40 7.83 19.22
C ALA A 25 6.18 7.23 18.06
N PHE A 26 6.52 5.95 18.24
CA PHE A 26 7.11 5.17 17.19
C PHE A 26 6.03 4.75 16.18
N ILE A 27 6.40 4.75 14.89
CA ILE A 27 5.55 4.31 13.80
C ILE A 27 6.36 3.36 12.93
N ARG A 28 5.83 2.16 12.71
CA ARG A 28 6.43 1.14 11.83
C ARG A 28 5.40 0.54 10.90
N ARG A 29 5.88 -0.22 9.90
CA ARG A 29 5.04 -1.18 9.17
C ARG A 29 4.46 -2.18 10.16
N ASP A 30 3.16 -2.44 10.08
CA ASP A 30 2.51 -3.46 10.91
C ASP A 30 3.06 -4.84 10.54
N THR A 31 3.51 -5.67 11.46
CA THR A 31 4.02 -7.03 11.14
C THR A 31 2.91 -8.08 11.06
N THR A 32 1.74 -7.79 11.61
CA THR A 32 0.59 -8.72 11.67
C THR A 32 -0.21 -8.80 10.37
N LYS A 33 0.06 -7.89 9.41
CA LYS A 33 -0.60 -7.81 8.08
C LYS A 33 -2.08 -7.41 8.14
N THR A 34 -2.52 -6.88 9.26
CA THR A 34 -3.88 -6.42 9.47
C THR A 34 -4.06 -4.95 9.07
N ALA A 35 -2.97 -4.17 9.09
CA ALA A 35 -2.92 -2.77 8.69
C ALA A 35 -1.64 -2.44 7.90
N LEU A 36 -1.51 -1.20 7.40
CA LEU A 36 -0.27 -0.72 6.78
C LEU A 36 0.78 -0.35 7.83
N PHE A 37 0.32 0.25 8.94
CA PHE A 37 1.18 0.74 10.00
C PHE A 37 0.68 0.36 11.38
N ALA A 38 1.60 0.35 12.33
CA ALA A 38 1.33 0.25 13.76
C ALA A 38 2.13 1.33 14.50
N SER A 39 1.50 1.94 15.50
CA SER A 39 2.12 2.91 16.39
C SER A 39 1.92 2.55 17.87
N ASP A 40 2.90 2.86 18.71
CA ASP A 40 2.82 2.70 20.17
C ASP A 40 2.24 3.94 20.87
N ALA A 41 1.55 4.83 20.13
CA ALA A 41 1.01 6.10 20.63
C ALA A 41 0.21 5.97 21.94
N ASN A 42 -0.60 4.91 22.09
CA ASN A 42 -1.37 4.66 23.33
C ASN A 42 -0.46 4.56 24.57
N LYS A 43 0.74 3.98 24.45
CA LYS A 43 1.68 3.84 25.57
C LYS A 43 2.46 5.11 25.90
N ARG A 44 2.48 6.09 24.99
CA ARG A 44 3.36 7.25 25.09
C ARG A 44 2.64 8.57 25.25
N MET A 45 1.33 8.57 25.11
CA MET A 45 0.49 9.75 25.20
C MET A 45 -0.46 9.59 26.37
N ASP A 46 -0.79 10.70 27.03
CA ASP A 46 -1.95 10.73 27.89
C ASP A 46 -3.25 10.52 27.08
N GLU A 47 -4.33 10.19 27.79
CA GLU A 47 -5.62 9.87 27.20
C GLU A 47 -6.16 10.99 26.29
N LYS A 48 -5.98 12.25 26.70
CA LYS A 48 -6.49 13.41 25.95
C LYS A 48 -5.74 13.57 24.63
N ARG A 49 -4.41 13.52 24.67
CA ARG A 49 -3.56 13.64 23.48
C ARG A 49 -3.78 12.44 22.55
N TYR A 50 -3.88 11.24 23.10
CA TYR A 50 -4.19 10.04 22.33
C TYR A 50 -5.53 10.15 21.59
N ALA A 51 -6.59 10.56 22.29
CA ALA A 51 -7.91 10.75 21.69
C ALA A 51 -7.91 11.81 20.57
N GLN A 52 -7.15 12.90 20.76
CA GLN A 52 -6.96 13.92 19.74
C GLN A 52 -6.21 13.38 18.51
N THR A 53 -5.12 12.63 18.72
CA THR A 53 -4.36 11.99 17.64
C THR A 53 -5.21 10.98 16.87
N ALA A 54 -5.96 10.12 17.57
CA ALA A 54 -6.85 9.14 16.94
C ALA A 54 -7.95 9.83 16.11
N ARG A 55 -8.50 10.96 16.59
CA ARG A 55 -9.45 11.77 15.83
C ARG A 55 -8.79 12.40 14.60
N GLY A 56 -7.63 13.04 14.75
CA GLY A 56 -6.91 13.66 13.65
C GLY A 56 -6.53 12.67 12.54
N LEU A 57 -6.20 11.42 12.89
CA LEU A 57 -5.98 10.36 11.90
C LEU A 57 -7.25 10.01 11.12
N LYS A 58 -8.40 9.91 11.81
CA LYS A 58 -9.71 9.67 11.15
C LYS A 58 -10.09 10.83 10.23
N ASP A 59 -9.90 12.06 10.70
CA ASP A 59 -10.19 13.27 9.92
C ASP A 59 -9.29 13.37 8.67
N ALA A 60 -8.05 12.87 8.76
CA ALA A 60 -7.15 12.73 7.63
C ALA A 60 -7.48 11.53 6.69
N GLY A 61 -8.58 10.81 6.96
CA GLY A 61 -9.07 9.72 6.12
C GLY A 61 -8.47 8.34 6.41
N PHE A 62 -7.81 8.13 7.54
CA PHE A 62 -7.29 6.82 7.94
C PHE A 62 -8.31 6.02 8.74
N LEU A 63 -8.25 4.70 8.60
CA LEU A 63 -8.85 3.76 9.54
C LEU A 63 -7.89 3.56 10.70
N VAL A 64 -8.41 3.65 11.92
CA VAL A 64 -7.64 3.42 13.15
C VAL A 64 -8.32 2.37 14.01
N GLN A 65 -7.54 1.43 14.51
CA GLN A 65 -8.00 0.34 15.38
C GLN A 65 -6.99 0.13 16.50
N GLU A 66 -7.48 -0.13 17.70
CA GLU A 66 -6.64 -0.52 18.83
C GLU A 66 -6.55 -2.04 18.92
N ARG A 67 -5.33 -2.56 19.01
CA ARG A 67 -5.08 -3.99 19.18
C ARG A 67 -3.75 -4.23 19.85
N ASP A 68 -3.72 -5.09 20.87
CA ASP A 68 -2.51 -5.52 21.58
C ASP A 68 -1.62 -4.35 22.04
N ASN A 69 -2.25 -3.26 22.50
CA ASN A 69 -1.62 -1.98 22.89
C ASN A 69 -0.94 -1.19 21.76
N TYR A 70 -1.27 -1.49 20.51
CA TYR A 70 -0.86 -0.71 19.35
C TYR A 70 -2.06 -0.03 18.70
N LEU A 71 -1.82 1.18 18.20
CA LEU A 71 -2.70 1.85 17.26
C LEU A 71 -2.36 1.37 15.85
N LEU A 72 -3.22 0.53 15.29
CA LEU A 72 -3.15 0.10 13.90
C LEU A 72 -3.75 1.16 13.00
N ILE A 73 -3.05 1.48 11.91
CA ILE A 73 -3.42 2.55 10.99
C ILE A 73 -3.41 2.00 9.58
N ASP A 74 -4.56 2.08 8.91
CA ASP A 74 -4.76 1.59 7.55
C ASP A 74 -5.52 2.62 6.71
N TRP A 75 -5.54 2.40 5.40
CA TRP A 75 -6.44 3.12 4.52
C TRP A 75 -7.80 2.45 4.43
N PRO A 76 -8.88 3.22 4.20
CA PRO A 76 -10.12 2.68 3.70
C PRO A 76 -9.95 2.20 2.25
N PHE A 77 -10.92 1.45 1.75
CA PHE A 77 -10.94 0.98 0.35
C PHE A 77 -10.63 2.09 -0.66
N SER A 78 -11.23 3.27 -0.49
CA SER A 78 -11.01 4.42 -1.35
C SER A 78 -9.55 4.90 -1.36
N GLY A 79 -8.85 4.82 -0.23
CA GLY A 79 -7.43 5.18 -0.14
C GLY A 79 -6.55 4.24 -0.96
N TYR A 80 -6.80 2.92 -0.89
CA TYR A 80 -6.13 1.94 -1.74
C TYR A 80 -6.44 2.16 -3.23
N ALA A 81 -7.72 2.34 -3.57
CA ALA A 81 -8.15 2.55 -4.95
C ALA A 81 -7.46 3.79 -5.56
N MET A 82 -7.48 4.91 -4.83
CA MET A 82 -6.82 6.15 -5.24
C MET A 82 -5.30 5.96 -5.38
N PHE A 83 -4.67 5.24 -4.45
CA PHE A 83 -3.24 4.97 -4.53
C PHE A 83 -2.86 4.18 -5.79
N PHE A 84 -3.58 3.09 -6.08
CA PHE A 84 -3.29 2.27 -7.27
C PHE A 84 -3.58 3.02 -8.58
N ASP A 85 -4.60 3.86 -8.61
CA ASP A 85 -4.91 4.71 -9.75
C ASP A 85 -3.83 5.78 -9.99
N GLN A 86 -3.40 6.46 -8.92
CA GLN A 86 -2.28 7.40 -8.98
C GLN A 86 -0.97 6.72 -9.40
N LEU A 87 -0.77 5.46 -8.99
CA LEU A 87 0.41 4.72 -9.38
C LEU A 87 0.36 4.39 -10.87
N LYS A 88 -0.80 3.96 -11.39
CA LYS A 88 -1.01 3.66 -12.81
C LYS A 88 -0.82 4.89 -13.70
N THR A 89 -1.39 6.04 -13.32
CA THR A 89 -1.35 7.29 -14.11
C THR A 89 0.04 7.91 -14.22
N ARG A 90 0.98 7.51 -13.35
CA ARG A 90 2.37 7.99 -13.38
C ARG A 90 3.27 7.19 -14.31
N VAL A 91 2.83 6.00 -14.69
CA VAL A 91 3.60 5.12 -15.55
C VAL A 91 3.59 5.69 -16.97
N PRO A 92 4.75 5.91 -17.62
CA PRO A 92 4.77 6.34 -19.01
C PRO A 92 4.18 5.25 -19.91
N ASP A 93 3.55 5.63 -21.02
CA ASP A 93 2.89 4.69 -21.95
C ASP A 93 3.83 3.57 -22.45
N THR A 94 5.14 3.87 -22.51
CA THR A 94 6.18 2.93 -22.92
C THR A 94 6.55 1.88 -21.88
N ALA A 95 6.17 2.06 -20.60
CA ALA A 95 6.59 1.16 -19.53
C ALA A 95 6.06 -0.25 -19.72
N LEU A 96 4.89 -0.43 -20.36
CA LEU A 96 4.34 -1.75 -20.63
C LEU A 96 5.24 -2.56 -21.59
N VAL A 97 5.97 -1.89 -22.47
CA VAL A 97 6.88 -2.52 -23.44
C VAL A 97 8.09 -3.11 -22.73
N SER A 98 8.68 -2.36 -21.80
CA SER A 98 9.85 -2.76 -21.01
C SER A 98 9.52 -3.58 -19.76
N ALA A 99 8.25 -3.63 -19.34
CA ALA A 99 7.84 -4.30 -18.11
C ALA A 99 8.02 -5.82 -18.18
N HIS A 100 8.08 -6.41 -16.98
CA HIS A 100 8.01 -7.85 -16.80
C HIS A 100 6.82 -8.45 -17.56
N GLY A 101 7.01 -9.62 -18.19
CA GLY A 101 5.99 -10.22 -19.08
C GLY A 101 4.62 -10.39 -18.42
N LEU A 102 4.59 -10.63 -17.11
CA LEU A 102 3.37 -10.72 -16.32
C LEU A 102 2.54 -9.42 -16.34
N ALA A 103 3.17 -8.25 -16.32
CA ALA A 103 2.46 -6.96 -16.41
C ALA A 103 1.69 -6.85 -17.74
N ARG A 104 2.26 -7.35 -18.83
CA ARG A 104 1.61 -7.39 -20.15
C ARG A 104 0.40 -8.31 -20.18
N ILE A 105 0.42 -9.41 -19.42
CA ILE A 105 -0.73 -10.29 -19.29
C ILE A 105 -1.82 -9.57 -18.49
N TYR A 106 -1.50 -8.99 -17.33
CA TYR A 106 -2.45 -8.20 -16.55
C TYR A 106 -3.05 -7.03 -17.34
N ALA A 107 -2.29 -6.38 -18.22
CA ALA A 107 -2.81 -5.30 -19.07
C ALA A 107 -3.86 -5.76 -20.10
N ARG A 108 -3.86 -7.05 -20.47
CA ARG A 108 -4.84 -7.62 -21.42
C ARG A 108 -6.11 -8.13 -20.73
N HIS A 109 -6.06 -8.34 -19.42
CA HIS A 109 -7.17 -8.82 -18.63
C HIS A 109 -7.67 -7.68 -17.75
N GLU A 110 -8.78 -7.06 -18.14
CA GLU A 110 -9.37 -6.02 -17.32
C GLU A 110 -10.01 -6.63 -16.07
N GLY A 111 -9.65 -6.06 -14.92
CA GLY A 111 -10.24 -6.38 -13.64
C GLY A 111 -10.64 -5.10 -12.92
N ARG A 112 -11.57 -5.21 -11.98
CA ARG A 112 -11.97 -4.10 -11.11
C ARG A 112 -11.46 -4.33 -9.71
N PHE A 113 -10.91 -3.29 -9.09
CA PHE A 113 -10.56 -3.36 -7.67
C PHE A 113 -11.84 -3.36 -6.83
N THR A 114 -12.00 -4.36 -5.95
CA THR A 114 -13.18 -4.50 -5.08
C THR A 114 -12.79 -4.57 -3.61
N PRO A 115 -13.69 -4.27 -2.67
CA PRO A 115 -13.38 -4.32 -1.23
C PRO A 115 -12.87 -5.68 -0.73
N GLN A 116 -13.32 -6.78 -1.33
CA GLN A 116 -12.91 -8.14 -0.95
C GLN A 116 -11.42 -8.39 -1.21
N MET A 117 -10.81 -7.61 -2.12
CA MET A 117 -9.39 -7.72 -2.47
C MET A 117 -8.46 -7.03 -1.46
N LEU A 118 -8.98 -6.30 -0.47
CA LEU A 118 -8.16 -5.48 0.43
C LEU A 118 -7.05 -6.24 1.17
N PRO A 119 -7.28 -7.44 1.74
CA PRO A 119 -6.21 -8.19 2.41
C PRO A 119 -5.03 -8.49 1.48
N ASP A 120 -5.33 -8.95 0.26
CA ASP A 120 -4.30 -9.30 -0.72
C ASP A 120 -3.62 -8.06 -1.30
N ALA A 121 -4.39 -7.00 -1.57
CA ALA A 121 -3.87 -5.73 -2.05
C ALA A 121 -2.91 -5.08 -1.04
N ARG A 122 -3.23 -5.16 0.26
CA ARG A 122 -2.34 -4.73 1.35
C ARG A 122 -1.05 -5.55 1.35
N ALA A 123 -1.14 -6.87 1.22
CA ALA A 123 0.03 -7.73 1.19
C ALA A 123 0.93 -7.42 -0.02
N ALA A 124 0.34 -7.29 -1.21
CA ALA A 124 1.05 -6.95 -2.45
C ALA A 124 1.70 -5.56 -2.37
N LEU A 125 0.97 -4.55 -1.88
CA LEU A 125 1.50 -3.19 -1.71
C LEU A 125 2.70 -3.15 -0.77
N ARG A 126 2.68 -3.93 0.31
CA ARG A 126 3.81 -4.02 1.23
C ARG A 126 5.00 -4.73 0.62
N CYS A 127 4.77 -5.77 -0.17
CA CYS A 127 5.81 -6.47 -0.91
C CYS A 127 6.51 -5.52 -1.89
N TRP A 128 5.72 -4.72 -2.61
CA TRP A 128 6.19 -3.67 -3.51
C TRP A 128 6.98 -2.57 -2.76
N ASP A 129 6.44 -2.04 -1.66
CA ASP A 129 7.09 -0.99 -0.86
C ASP A 129 8.40 -1.46 -0.21
N ALA A 130 8.52 -2.77 0.07
CA ALA A 130 9.74 -3.39 0.56
C ALA A 130 10.75 -3.74 -0.55
N GLY A 131 10.45 -3.43 -1.82
CA GLY A 131 11.31 -3.78 -2.97
C GLY A 131 11.43 -5.28 -3.23
N GLN A 132 10.50 -6.10 -2.72
CA GLN A 132 10.53 -7.56 -2.83
C GLN A 132 9.96 -8.02 -4.18
N ASN A 133 10.61 -7.60 -5.28
CA ASN A 133 10.10 -7.77 -6.64
C ASN A 133 9.82 -9.23 -7.01
N LYS A 134 10.69 -10.17 -6.62
CA LYS A 134 10.49 -11.60 -6.88
C LYS A 134 9.23 -12.15 -6.19
N ALA A 135 9.01 -11.78 -4.93
CA ALA A 135 7.83 -12.20 -4.19
C ALA A 135 6.55 -11.57 -4.75
N LEU A 136 6.61 -10.30 -5.17
CA LEU A 136 5.49 -9.63 -5.82
C LEU A 136 5.09 -10.31 -7.13
N VAL A 137 6.08 -10.66 -7.97
CA VAL A 137 5.84 -11.39 -9.23
C VAL A 137 5.24 -12.78 -8.97
N MET A 138 5.72 -13.49 -7.94
CA MET A 138 5.17 -14.79 -7.56
C MET A 138 3.71 -14.69 -7.10
N MET A 139 3.40 -13.75 -6.20
CA MET A 139 2.03 -13.48 -5.75
C MET A 139 1.08 -13.12 -6.90
N ALA A 140 1.54 -12.27 -7.82
CA ALA A 140 0.78 -11.91 -9.01
C ALA A 140 0.57 -13.11 -9.94
N GLY A 141 1.59 -13.95 -10.14
CA GLY A 141 1.49 -15.15 -10.97
C GLY A 141 0.50 -16.16 -10.41
N GLU A 142 0.54 -16.41 -9.11
CA GLU A 142 -0.41 -17.29 -8.41
C GLU A 142 -1.84 -16.76 -8.51
N ALA A 143 -2.06 -15.48 -8.20
CA ALA A 143 -3.38 -14.86 -8.28
C ALA A 143 -3.95 -14.88 -9.70
N LEU A 144 -3.11 -14.65 -10.71
CA LEU A 144 -3.52 -14.75 -12.11
C LEU A 144 -3.89 -16.19 -12.48
N ALA A 145 -3.08 -17.17 -12.11
CA ALA A 145 -3.36 -18.58 -12.39
C ALA A 145 -4.68 -19.04 -11.76
N ILE A 146 -4.98 -18.60 -10.53
CA ILE A 146 -6.26 -18.85 -9.87
C ILE A 146 -7.40 -18.20 -10.66
N SER A 147 -7.28 -16.91 -10.99
CA SER A 147 -8.31 -16.15 -11.72
C SER A 147 -8.65 -16.80 -13.06
N LEU A 148 -7.63 -17.23 -13.82
CA LEU A 148 -7.80 -17.91 -15.11
C LEU A 148 -8.46 -19.28 -14.95
N ARG A 149 -8.12 -20.04 -13.89
CA ARG A 149 -8.71 -21.36 -13.63
C ARG A 149 -10.19 -21.25 -13.22
N THR A 150 -10.55 -20.23 -12.46
CA THR A 150 -11.91 -20.06 -11.94
C THR A 150 -12.79 -19.17 -12.82
N GLY A 151 -12.24 -18.58 -13.89
CA GLY A 151 -12.94 -17.59 -14.72
C GLY A 151 -13.26 -16.29 -13.98
N SER A 152 -12.55 -16.00 -12.88
CA SER A 152 -12.78 -14.80 -12.07
C SER A 152 -12.05 -13.59 -12.65
N PRO A 153 -12.54 -12.36 -12.39
CA PRO A 153 -11.81 -11.14 -12.75
C PRO A 153 -10.41 -11.11 -12.13
N VAL A 154 -9.42 -10.64 -12.89
CA VAL A 154 -8.05 -10.51 -12.36
C VAL A 154 -7.93 -9.38 -11.35
N ASN A 155 -7.02 -9.56 -10.40
CA ASN A 155 -6.73 -8.57 -9.37
C ASN A 155 -6.03 -7.32 -9.95
N SER A 156 -6.80 -6.26 -10.18
CA SER A 156 -6.36 -5.07 -10.94
C SER A 156 -5.23 -4.27 -10.29
N TYR A 157 -5.05 -4.39 -8.97
CA TYR A 157 -4.00 -3.68 -8.23
C TYR A 157 -2.59 -4.19 -8.54
N TYR A 158 -2.42 -5.40 -9.10
CA TYR A 158 -1.09 -5.88 -9.48
C TYR A 158 -0.49 -5.14 -10.65
N LEU A 159 -1.29 -4.71 -11.63
CA LEU A 159 -0.78 -4.04 -12.82
C LEU A 159 0.06 -2.79 -12.47
N PRO A 160 -0.44 -1.79 -11.73
CA PRO A 160 0.36 -0.62 -11.39
C PRO A 160 1.57 -0.95 -10.52
N LEU A 161 1.48 -1.95 -9.64
CA LEU A 161 2.62 -2.39 -8.82
C LEU A 161 3.73 -3.03 -9.68
N LEU A 162 3.35 -3.88 -10.64
CA LEU A 162 4.29 -4.55 -11.54
C LEU A 162 4.97 -3.54 -12.49
N LEU A 163 4.24 -2.53 -12.96
CA LEU A 163 4.78 -1.50 -13.85
C LEU A 163 5.80 -0.58 -13.16
N THR A 164 5.75 -0.47 -11.84
CA THR A 164 6.55 0.48 -11.05
C THR A 164 7.61 -0.18 -10.16
N MET A 165 7.88 -1.48 -10.35
CA MET A 165 8.86 -2.23 -9.54
C MET A 165 10.28 -1.64 -9.60
N GLU A 166 10.68 -1.10 -10.75
CA GLU A 166 12.02 -0.54 -10.95
C GLU A 166 12.20 0.82 -10.27
N GLU A 167 11.12 1.59 -10.07
CA GLU A 167 11.16 2.87 -9.38
C GLU A 167 11.49 2.71 -7.89
N GLN A 168 11.17 1.55 -7.30
CA GLN A 168 11.51 1.24 -5.91
C GLN A 168 12.96 0.79 -5.71
N ALA A 169 13.62 0.29 -6.76
CA ALA A 169 15.00 -0.20 -6.68
C ALA A 169 16.06 0.91 -6.76
N ARG A 170 15.67 2.13 -7.13
CA ARG A 170 16.57 3.29 -7.32
C ARG A 170 16.62 4.20 -6.08
#